data_AF-A0A350II01-F1
#
_entry.id   AF-A0A350II01-F1
#
_cell.length_a   1.000
_cell.length_b   1.000
_cell.length_c   1.000
_cell.angle_alpha   90.00
_cell.angle_beta   90.00
_cell.angle_gamma   90.00
#
_symmetry.space_group_name_H-M   'P 1'
#
loop_
_entity.id
_entity.type
_entity.pdbx_description
1 polymer ?
#
loop_
_entity_poly.entity_id
_entity_poly.type
_entity_poly.pdbx_seq_one_letter_code
_entity_poly.pdbx_strand_id
1 'polypeptide(L)'
;DEFDSKLKEGTAAMAEAADTWIAPVGEAFKQSRADHSNWSLYYSGDSKHPTRSSAYLEACVEYVTLFGEELSSSTATCRVDATRAKYFRQNAKDLIIGKEKDYRINR
;
A
#
# COMPACT_ATOMS: atom_id res chain seq x y z
N ASP A 1 0.84 2.04 15.33
CA ASP A 1 0.84 3.42 15.86
C ASP A 1 2.23 4.04 16.01
N GLU A 2 3.01 3.79 17.07
CA GLU A 2 4.38 4.36 17.15
C GLU A 2 5.34 3.75 16.12
N PHE A 3 5.33 2.42 16.00
CA PHE A 3 6.16 1.69 15.04
C PHE A 3 5.91 2.14 13.59
N ASP A 4 4.64 2.25 13.19
CA ASP A 4 4.28 2.73 11.84
C ASP A 4 4.74 4.18 11.62
N SER A 5 4.68 5.05 12.64
CA SER A 5 5.17 6.44 12.54
C SER A 5 6.68 6.48 12.33
N LYS A 6 7.44 5.74 13.13
CA LYS A 6 8.90 5.67 13.00
C LYS A 6 9.34 5.12 11.65
N LEU A 7 8.63 4.11 11.12
CA LEU A 7 8.89 3.60 9.78
C LEU A 7 8.60 4.65 8.70
N LYS A 8 7.49 5.39 8.82
CA LYS A 8 7.15 6.46 7.88
C LYS A 8 8.20 7.57 7.90
N GLU A 9 8.56 8.06 9.08
CA GLU A 9 9.57 9.11 9.26
C GLU A 9 10.94 8.68 8.72
N GLY A 10 11.39 7.47 9.06
CA GLY A 10 12.66 6.94 8.57
C GLY A 10 12.67 6.73 7.05
N THR A 11 11.58 6.23 6.48
CA THR A 11 11.43 6.07 5.02
C THR A 11 11.47 7.42 4.31
N ALA A 12 10.79 8.44 4.86
CA ALA A 12 10.81 9.79 4.30
C ALA A 12 12.21 10.40 4.32
N ALA A 13 12.94 10.27 5.44
CA ALA A 13 14.31 10.75 5.55
C ALA A 13 15.25 10.05 4.55
N MET A 14 15.11 8.73 4.37
CA MET A 14 15.88 7.97 3.38
C MET A 14 15.55 8.39 1.94
N ALA A 15 14.27 8.60 1.64
CA ALA A 15 13.83 9.03 0.31
C ALA A 15 14.30 10.45 -0.02
N GLU A 16 14.34 11.33 0.97
CA GLU A 16 14.93 12.67 0.84
C GLU A 16 16.43 12.60 0.58
N ALA A 17 17.17 11.83 1.38
CA ALA A 17 18.62 11.69 1.22
C ALA A 17 19.02 11.05 -0.13
N ALA A 18 18.20 10.15 -0.66
CA ALA A 18 18.44 9.46 -1.93
C ALA A 18 17.79 10.15 -3.15
N ASP A 19 17.11 11.28 -2.94
CA ASP A 19 16.31 11.97 -3.95
C ASP A 19 15.39 11.03 -4.77
N THR A 20 14.61 10.22 -4.06
CA THR A 20 13.75 9.20 -4.66
C THR A 20 12.32 9.26 -4.15
N TRP A 21 11.46 8.42 -4.74
CA TRP A 21 10.03 8.32 -4.43
C TRP A 21 9.78 7.33 -3.29
N ILE A 22 8.58 7.43 -2.72
CA ILE A 22 8.08 6.47 -1.73
C ILE A 22 6.88 5.74 -2.32
N ALA A 23 6.91 4.41 -2.29
CA ALA A 23 5.70 3.59 -2.42
C ALA A 23 5.09 3.40 -1.01
N PRO A 24 3.91 3.99 -0.70
CA PRO A 24 3.41 4.05 0.68
C PRO A 24 2.71 2.77 1.16
N VAL A 25 3.39 1.62 1.03
CA VAL A 25 2.83 0.29 1.36
C VAL A 25 2.46 0.19 2.85
N GLY A 26 3.32 0.70 3.74
CA GLY A 26 3.07 0.68 5.18
C GLY A 26 1.80 1.43 5.58
N GLU A 27 1.52 2.57 4.93
CA GLU A 27 0.30 3.36 5.18
C GLU A 27 -0.94 2.66 4.64
N ALA A 28 -0.85 2.03 3.46
CA ALA A 28 -1.94 1.22 2.91
C ALA A 28 -2.29 0.02 3.82
N PHE A 29 -1.28 -0.64 4.40
CA PHE A 29 -1.47 -1.69 5.39
C PHE A 29 -2.09 -1.16 6.69
N LYS A 30 -1.62 0.00 7.19
CA LYS A 30 -2.19 0.65 8.38
C LYS A 30 -3.67 0.95 8.17
N GLN A 31 -4.03 1.56 7.05
CA GLN A 31 -5.41 1.85 6.68
C GLN A 31 -6.26 0.58 6.59
N SER A 32 -5.73 -0.48 5.95
CA SER A 32 -6.41 -1.78 5.84
C SER A 32 -6.68 -2.43 7.19
N ARG A 33 -5.76 -2.34 8.16
CA ARG A 33 -5.98 -2.84 9.53
C ARG A 33 -7.05 -2.05 10.27
N ALA A 34 -7.13 -0.73 10.03
CA ALA A 34 -8.11 0.15 10.65
C ALA A 34 -9.52 -0.09 10.09
N ASP A 35 -9.67 -0.14 8.77
CA ASP A 35 -10.98 -0.29 8.11
C ASP A 35 -11.52 -1.73 8.18
N HIS A 36 -10.61 -2.71 8.20
CA HIS A 36 -10.95 -4.14 8.15
C HIS A 36 -10.14 -4.95 9.16
N SER A 37 -10.38 -4.71 10.45
CA SER A 37 -9.67 -5.37 11.56
C SER A 37 -9.80 -6.90 11.59
N ASN A 38 -10.80 -7.47 10.92
CA ASN A 38 -10.99 -8.92 10.78
C ASN A 38 -10.23 -9.53 9.59
N TRP A 39 -9.55 -8.74 8.76
CA TRP A 39 -8.76 -9.25 7.65
C TRP A 39 -7.33 -9.56 8.10
N SER A 40 -6.93 -10.83 8.02
CA SER A 40 -5.54 -11.21 8.25
C SER A 40 -4.67 -10.68 7.11
N LEU A 41 -3.84 -9.68 7.42
CA LEU A 41 -2.86 -9.14 6.45
C LEU A 41 -1.53 -9.90 6.46
N TYR A 42 -1.22 -10.57 7.56
CA TYR A 42 0.00 -11.34 7.74
C TYR A 42 -0.30 -12.83 7.91
N TYR A 43 0.69 -13.68 7.59
CA TYR A 43 0.61 -15.10 7.93
C TYR A 43 0.61 -15.28 9.45
N SER A 44 -0.31 -16.09 9.98
CA SER A 44 -0.45 -16.30 11.43
C SER A 44 0.78 -16.96 12.06
N GLY A 45 1.55 -17.71 11.28
CA GLY A 45 2.76 -18.41 11.75
C GLY A 45 3.94 -17.49 12.07
N ASP A 46 4.00 -16.28 11.52
CA ASP A 46 5.12 -15.35 11.76
C ASP A 46 4.69 -13.92 12.10
N SER A 47 3.44 -13.55 11.83
CA SER A 47 2.90 -12.19 12.02
C SER A 47 3.75 -11.09 11.37
N LYS A 48 4.47 -11.44 10.30
CA LYS A 48 5.46 -10.58 9.61
C LYS A 48 5.25 -10.59 8.11
N HIS A 49 5.19 -11.76 7.48
CA HIS A 49 5.11 -11.82 6.03
C HIS A 49 3.68 -11.55 5.56
N PRO A 50 3.50 -10.70 4.52
CA PRO A 50 2.20 -10.48 3.91
C PRO A 50 1.56 -11.79 3.46
N THR A 51 0.25 -11.93 3.68
CA THR A 51 -0.52 -12.99 3.01
C THR A 51 -0.51 -12.77 1.49
N ARG A 52 -0.87 -13.80 0.71
CA ARG A 52 -1.15 -13.64 -0.73
C ARG A 52 -2.04 -12.44 -1.03
N SER A 53 -3.07 -12.22 -0.21
CA SER A 53 -3.98 -11.09 -0.42
C SER A 53 -3.33 -9.75 -0.14
N SER A 54 -2.43 -9.67 0.83
CA SER A 54 -1.75 -8.42 1.17
C SER A 54 -0.55 -8.14 0.27
N ALA A 55 0.07 -9.16 -0.32
CA ALA A 55 0.99 -8.98 -1.43
C ALA A 55 0.30 -8.36 -2.66
N TYR A 56 -1.00 -8.62 -2.85
CA TYR A 56 -1.78 -7.95 -3.88
C TYR A 56 -2.03 -6.45 -3.56
N LEU A 57 -2.22 -6.10 -2.27
CA LEU A 57 -2.28 -4.69 -1.85
C LEU A 57 -0.97 -3.98 -2.14
N GLU A 58 0.16 -4.58 -1.77
CA GLU A 58 1.50 -4.07 -2.07
C GLU A 58 1.68 -3.82 -3.58
N ALA A 59 1.35 -4.80 -4.42
CA ALA A 59 1.38 -4.63 -5.87
C ALA A 59 0.47 -3.51 -6.38
N CYS A 60 -0.70 -3.29 -5.76
CA CYS A 60 -1.58 -2.18 -6.12
C CYS A 60 -0.92 -0.82 -5.80
N VAL A 61 -0.30 -0.70 -4.63
CA VAL A 61 0.40 0.52 -4.21
C VAL A 61 1.56 0.82 -5.15
N GLU A 62 2.40 -0.18 -5.43
CA GLU A 62 3.54 -0.02 -6.34
C GLU A 62 3.10 0.37 -7.75
N TYR A 63 2.05 -0.26 -8.29
CA TYR A 63 1.51 0.09 -9.59
C TYR A 63 1.09 1.57 -9.65
N VAL A 64 0.28 2.02 -8.68
CA VAL A 64 -0.21 3.41 -8.65
C VAL A 64 0.93 4.41 -8.44
N THR A 65 1.94 4.05 -7.64
CA THR A 65 3.16 4.85 -7.46
C THR A 65 3.92 5.00 -8.77
N LEU A 66 4.18 3.91 -9.48
CA LEU A 66 5.00 3.90 -10.70
C LEU A 66 4.30 4.52 -11.91
N PHE A 67 3.02 4.19 -12.12
CA PHE A 67 2.31 4.56 -13.34
C PHE A 67 1.41 5.78 -13.17
N GLY A 68 1.01 6.11 -11.94
CA GLY A 68 0.06 7.20 -11.69
C GLY A 68 -1.35 6.95 -12.19
N GLU A 69 -1.67 5.69 -12.44
CA GLU A 69 -2.95 5.24 -12.97
C GLU A 69 -3.70 4.40 -11.94
N GLU A 70 -5.03 4.50 -11.96
CA GLU A 70 -5.88 3.63 -11.16
C GLU A 70 -6.00 2.23 -11.78
N LEU A 71 -6.05 1.20 -10.92
CA LEU A 71 -6.34 -0.16 -11.35
C LEU A 71 -7.85 -0.32 -11.58
N SER A 72 -8.23 -0.74 -12.78
CA SER A 72 -9.64 -0.93 -13.14
C SER A 72 -10.27 -2.14 -12.44
N SER A 73 -11.58 -2.30 -12.60
CA SER A 73 -12.29 -3.51 -12.15
C SER A 73 -11.87 -4.76 -12.93
N SER A 74 -11.35 -4.63 -14.15
CA SER A 74 -10.95 -5.75 -15.01
C SER A 74 -9.54 -6.28 -14.77
N THR A 75 -8.71 -5.56 -14.01
CA THR A 75 -7.39 -6.06 -13.56
C THR A 75 -7.54 -7.44 -12.91
N ALA A 76 -6.58 -8.34 -13.15
CA ALA A 76 -6.55 -9.65 -12.49
C ALA A 76 -6.58 -9.51 -10.96
N THR A 77 -7.33 -10.36 -10.26
CA THR A 77 -7.38 -10.37 -8.79
C THR A 77 -6.34 -11.28 -8.16
N CYS A 78 -5.57 -12.02 -8.96
CA CYS A 78 -4.48 -12.90 -8.49
C CYS A 78 -4.90 -13.87 -7.37
N ARG A 79 -6.12 -14.42 -7.46
CA ARG A 79 -6.74 -15.33 -6.47
C ARG A 79 -7.12 -14.66 -5.13
N VAL A 80 -7.21 -13.33 -5.11
CA VAL A 80 -7.87 -12.57 -4.03
C VAL A 80 -9.36 -12.48 -4.34
N ASP A 81 -10.20 -12.52 -3.30
CA ASP A 81 -11.63 -12.33 -3.45
C ASP A 81 -11.96 -10.92 -3.98
N ALA A 82 -13.07 -10.80 -4.70
CA ALA A 82 -13.42 -9.57 -5.42
C ALA A 82 -13.61 -8.37 -4.48
N THR A 83 -14.16 -8.57 -3.28
CA THR A 83 -14.40 -7.50 -2.31
C THR A 83 -13.07 -6.93 -1.81
N ARG A 84 -12.16 -7.80 -1.38
CA ARG A 84 -10.84 -7.39 -0.90
C ARG A 84 -9.99 -6.80 -2.02
N ALA A 85 -10.02 -7.39 -3.22
CA ALA A 85 -9.30 -6.84 -4.37
C ALA A 85 -9.78 -5.43 -4.74
N LYS A 86 -11.11 -5.20 -4.74
CA LYS A 86 -11.69 -3.87 -4.97
C LYS A 86 -11.23 -2.86 -3.92
N TYR A 87 -11.29 -3.23 -2.64
CA TYR A 87 -10.83 -2.36 -1.56
C TYR A 87 -9.34 -2.04 -1.69
N PHE A 88 -8.47 -3.02 -1.96
CA PHE A 88 -7.04 -2.78 -2.08
C PHE A 88 -6.66 -1.86 -3.25
N ARG A 89 -7.34 -1.99 -4.40
CA ARG A 89 -7.18 -1.03 -5.51
C ARG A 89 -7.60 0.38 -5.10
N GLN A 90 -8.74 0.50 -4.43
CA GLN A 90 -9.27 1.79 -3.98
C GLN A 90 -8.36 2.44 -2.93
N ASN A 91 -7.87 1.67 -1.96
CA ASN A 91 -6.95 2.14 -0.93
C ASN A 91 -5.66 2.70 -1.56
N ALA A 92 -5.03 1.95 -2.48
CA ALA A 92 -3.84 2.44 -3.20
C ALA A 92 -4.12 3.73 -3.98
N LYS A 93 -5.25 3.80 -4.70
CA LYS A 93 -5.69 5.00 -5.41
C LYS A 93 -5.84 6.20 -4.46
N ASP A 94 -6.64 6.06 -3.41
CA ASP A 94 -7.00 7.17 -2.51
C ASP A 94 -5.81 7.66 -1.69
N LEU A 95 -4.83 6.79 -1.49
CA LEU A 95 -3.59 7.12 -0.80
C LEU A 95 -2.67 7.96 -1.69
N ILE A 96 -2.55 7.65 -2.97
CA ILE A 96 -1.49 8.22 -3.84
C ILE A 96 -2.01 9.29 -4.80
N ILE A 97 -3.14 9.06 -5.48
CA ILE A 97 -3.61 9.95 -6.56
C ILE A 97 -4.09 11.27 -5.96
N GLY A 98 -3.49 12.38 -6.42
CA GLY A 98 -3.73 13.72 -5.88
C GLY A 98 -2.95 14.04 -4.59
N LYS A 99 -2.16 13.09 -4.08
CA LYS A 99 -1.31 13.20 -2.88
C LYS A 99 0.14 12.85 -3.19
N GLU A 100 0.55 12.94 -4.45
CA GLU A 100 1.88 12.54 -4.94
C GLU A 100 3.03 13.22 -4.17
N LYS A 101 2.83 14.50 -3.82
CA LYS A 101 3.80 15.31 -3.07
C LYS A 101 4.08 14.76 -1.68
N ASP A 102 3.12 14.10 -1.05
CA ASP A 102 3.30 13.48 0.27
C ASP A 102 4.32 12.33 0.22
N TYR A 103 4.56 11.79 -0.98
CA TYR A 103 5.45 10.65 -1.25
C TYR A 103 6.61 10.99 -2.17
N ARG A 104 6.87 12.29 -2.39
CA ARG A 104 7.93 12.80 -3.27
C ARG A 104 7.83 12.31 -4.73
N ILE A 105 6.65 11.88 -5.17
CA ILE A 105 6.46 11.37 -6.52
C ILE A 105 6.42 12.57 -7.49
N ASN A 106 7.39 12.63 -8.41
CA ASN A 106 7.49 13.65 -9.45
C ASN A 106 7.55 13.01 -10.85
N ARG A 107 6.38 12.75 -11.41
CA ARG A 107 6.18 12.14 -12.71
C ARG A 107 5.66 13.16 -13.72
#